data_AF-A0A9Q2NQD9-F1
#
_entry.id   AF-A0A9Q2NQD9-F1
#
_cell.length_a   1.000
_cell.length_b   1.000
_cell.length_c   1.000
_cell.angle_alpha   90.00
_cell.angle_beta   90.00
_cell.angle_gamma   90.00
#
_symmetry.space_group_name_H-M   'P 1'
#
loop_
_entity.id
_entity.type
_entity.pdbx_description
1 polymer ?
#
loop_
_entity_poly.entity_id
_entity_poly.type
_entity_poly.pdbx_seq_one_letter_code
_entity_poly.pdbx_strand_id
1 'polypeptide(L)' 'MTNTLAIGLGLAVLGGLAIDAFLTGGNGFMFLATKWIDLLEWMAFWR' A
#
# COMPACT_ATOMS: atom_id res chain seq x y z
N MET A 1 -5.30 -13.87 7.53
CA MET A 1 -4.06 -13.08 7.37
C MET A 1 -3.59 -12.65 8.75
N THR A 2 -2.28 -12.60 9.02
CA THR A 2 -1.80 -12.16 10.35
C THR A 2 -1.67 -10.64 10.42
N ASN A 3 -1.92 -10.07 11.60
CA ASN A 3 -1.81 -8.61 11.83
C ASN A 3 -0.41 -8.09 11.48
N THR A 4 0.64 -8.86 11.77
CA THR A 4 2.02 -8.49 11.44
C THR A 4 2.24 -8.35 9.93
N LEU A 5 1.69 -9.27 9.13
CA LEU A 5 1.81 -9.20 7.67
C LEU A 5 1.03 -8.00 7.10
N ALA A 6 -0.15 -7.72 7.65
CA ALA A 6 -0.98 -6.60 7.26
C ALA A 6 -0.27 -5.25 7.49
N ILE A 7 0.33 -5.09 8.67
CA ILE A 7 1.13 -3.90 9.00
C ILE A 7 2.34 -3.79 8.08
N GLY A 8 3.06 -4.88 7.82
CA GLY A 8 4.23 -4.88 6.94
C GLY A 8 3.88 -4.45 5.50
N LEU A 9 2.82 -5.01 4.92
CA LEU A 9 2.36 -4.64 3.58
C LEU A 9 1.83 -3.20 3.53
N GLY A 10 1.12 -2.75 4.58
CA GLY A 10 0.68 -1.37 4.68
C GLY A 10 1.87 -0.40 4.69
N LEU A 11 2.88 -0.67 5.52
CA LEU A 11 4.10 0.14 5.55
C LEU A 11 4.84 0.13 4.21
N ALA A 12 4.85 -0.99 3.48
CA ALA A 12 5.46 -1.07 2.16
C ALA A 12 4.75 -0.15 1.14
N VAL A 13 3.41 -0.14 1.12
CA VAL A 13 2.66 0.75 0.19
C VAL A 13 2.84 2.21 0.58
N LEU A 14 2.78 2.56 1.86
CA LEU A 14 3.02 3.92 2.34
C LEU A 14 4.45 4.39 2.05
N GLY A 15 5.44 3.52 2.23
CA GLY A 15 6.83 3.78 1.86
C GLY A 15 6.99 4.01 0.35
N GLY A 16 6.30 3.21 -0.47
CA GLY A 16 6.22 3.41 -1.91
C GLY A 16 5.64 4.77 -2.29
N LEU A 17 4.56 5.21 -1.62
CA LEU A 17 3.95 6.53 -1.86
C LEU A 17 4.91 7.66 -1.50
N ALA A 18 5.65 7.53 -0.38
CA ALA A 18 6.66 8.51 -0.01
C ALA A 18 7.77 8.57 -1.07
N ILE A 19 8.33 7.43 -1.46
CA ILE A 19 9.38 7.36 -2.48
C ILE A 19 8.90 7.97 -3.81
N ASP A 20 7.69 7.64 -4.24
CA ASP A 20 7.11 8.16 -5.48
C ASP A 20 6.91 9.68 -5.42
N ALA A 21 6.39 10.21 -4.31
CA ALA A 21 6.23 11.65 -4.11
C ALA A 21 7.58 12.40 -4.17
N PHE A 22 8.65 11.84 -3.60
CA PHE A 22 9.96 12.50 -3.55
C PHE A 22 10.82 12.31 -4.80
N LEU A 23 10.77 11.15 -5.46
CA LEU A 23 11.68 10.82 -6.57
C LEU A 23 11.06 10.97 -7.95
N THR A 24 9.75 10.72 -8.10
CA THR A 24 9.08 10.74 -9.40
C THR A 24 8.08 11.90 -9.53
N GLY A 25 7.81 12.62 -8.44
CA GLY A 25 6.81 13.69 -8.40
C GLY A 25 5.37 13.17 -8.34
N GLY A 26 5.15 11.92 -7.92
CA GLY A 26 3.79 11.36 -7.75
C GLY A 26 3.22 10.67 -8.99
N ASN A 27 4.04 10.34 -9.99
CA ASN A 27 3.59 9.68 -11.21
C ASN A 27 2.99 8.28 -10.96
N GLY A 28 3.49 7.57 -9.94
CA GLY A 28 3.00 6.26 -9.52
C GLY A 28 1.88 6.30 -8.48
N PHE A 29 1.43 7.49 -8.06
CA PHE A 29 0.53 7.66 -6.93
C PHE A 29 -0.79 6.89 -7.12
N MET A 30 -1.42 6.99 -8.29
CA MET A 30 -2.67 6.27 -8.58
C MET A 30 -2.52 4.74 -8.57
N PHE A 31 -1.37 4.25 -9.05
CA PHE A 31 -1.07 2.81 -9.02
C PHE A 31 -0.96 2.31 -7.56
N LEU A 32 -0.19 3.01 -6.74
CA LEU A 32 0.00 2.66 -5.33
C LEU A 32 -1.28 2.82 -4.50
N ALA A 33 -2.09 3.86 -4.78
CA ALA A 33 -3.40 4.04 -4.16
C ALA A 33 -4.34 2.86 -4.48
N THR A 34 -4.33 2.36 -5.72
CA THR A 34 -5.10 1.16 -6.09
C THR A 34 -4.62 -0.06 -5.31
N LYS A 35 -3.31 -0.24 -5.17
CA LYS A 35 -2.74 -1.35 -4.38
C LYS A 35 -3.09 -1.26 -2.89
N TRP A 36 -3.28 -0.06 -2.35
CA TRP A 36 -3.81 0.12 -1.00
C TRP A 36 -5.23 -0.43 -0.88
N ILE A 37 -6.10 -0.12 -1.83
CA ILE A 37 -7.48 -0.65 -1.84
C ILE A 37 -7.49 -2.17 -1.98
N ASP A 38 -6.69 -2.74 -2.89
CA ASP A 38 -6.53 -4.20 -3.03
C ASP A 38 -6.12 -4.84 -1.68
N LEU A 39 -5.22 -4.19 -0.94
CA LEU A 39 -4.79 -4.65 0.38
C LEU A 39 -5.93 -4.59 1.41
N LEU A 40 -6.75 -3.54 1.40
CA LEU A 40 -7.93 -3.43 2.27
C LEU A 40 -8.94 -4.55 1.98
N GLU A 41 -9.23 -4.81 0.71
CA GLU A 41 -10.14 -5.90 0.29
C GLU A 41 -9.59 -7.26 0.70
N TRP A 42 -8.30 -7.48 0.51
CA TRP A 42 -7.62 -8.70 0.95
C TRP A 42 -7.73 -8.86 2.46
N MET A 43 -7.42 -7.84 3.25
CA MET A 43 -7.57 -7.89 4.71
C MET A 43 -9.02 -8.17 5.13
N ALA A 44 -10.00 -7.60 4.45
CA ALA A 44 -11.41 -7.84 4.70
C ALA A 44 -11.82 -9.29 4.38
N PHE A 45 -11.29 -9.87 3.31
CA PHE A 45 -11.50 -11.28 2.96
C PHE A 45 -10.91 -12.24 4.01
N TRP A 46 -9.75 -11.88 4.57
CA TRP A 46 -9.00 -12.71 5.52
C TRP A 46 -9.34 -12.47 6.99
N ARG A 47 -10.24 -11.55 7.28
CA ARG A 47 -10.86 -11.39 8.60
C ARG A 47 -11.58 -12.68 8.98
#